data_AF-A0A069AKK6-F1
#
_entry.id   AF-A0A069AKK6-F1
#
_cell.length_a   1.000
_cell.length_b   1.000
_cell.length_c   1.000
_cell.angle_alpha   90.00
_cell.angle_beta   90.00
_cell.angle_gamma   90.00
#
_symmetry.space_group_name_H-M   'P 1'
#
loop_
_entity.id
_entity.type
_entity.pdbx_description
1 polymer ?
#
loop_
_entity_poly.entity_id
_entity_poly.type
_entity_poly.pdbx_seq_one_letter_code
_entity_poly.pdbx_strand_id
1 'polypeptide(L)'
;MPTIMAGLACGEPNTIGFEVLKNYSSAFVSAPDWVSAKGMRILGNPLRGDEKVISGESGAVTTGALVSILESEDLKDLREALKLDENSKVLLISTEGDTDPDKYRDIVWNGECQSK
;
A
#
# COMPACT_ATOMS: atom_id res chain seq x y z
N MET A 1 -13.57 11.39 6.48
CA MET A 1 -13.71 9.93 6.30
C MET A 1 -12.70 9.28 7.24
N PRO A 2 -13.11 8.43 8.19
CA PRO A 2 -12.15 7.75 9.05
C PRO A 2 -11.37 6.72 8.20
N THR A 3 -10.04 6.75 8.28
CA THR A 3 -9.11 5.79 7.67
C THR A 3 -8.00 5.46 8.67
N ILE A 4 -7.43 4.27 8.59
CA ILE A 4 -6.24 3.89 9.36
C ILE A 4 -4.96 4.59 8.86
N MET A 5 -4.94 5.07 7.61
CA MET A 5 -3.75 5.68 6.98
C MET A 5 -3.62 7.15 7.38
N ALA A 6 -3.28 7.41 8.65
CA ALA A 6 -3.23 8.76 9.22
C ALA A 6 -2.34 9.74 8.42
N GLY A 7 -1.21 9.26 7.89
CA GLY A 7 -0.29 10.08 7.08
C GLY A 7 -0.81 10.42 5.67
N LEU A 8 -1.86 9.73 5.20
CA LEU A 8 -2.48 9.94 3.89
C LEU A 8 -3.87 10.58 3.99
N ALA A 9 -4.35 10.87 5.21
CA ALA A 9 -5.64 11.49 5.48
C ALA A 9 -5.62 13.01 5.19
N CYS A 10 -5.53 13.36 3.91
CA CYS A 10 -5.47 14.74 3.44
C CYS A 10 -6.83 15.26 2.95
N GLY A 11 -7.13 16.54 3.21
CA GLY A 11 -8.35 17.20 2.71
C GLY A 11 -8.17 17.80 1.32
N GLU A 12 -7.08 18.54 1.10
CA GLU A 12 -6.80 19.25 -0.15
C GLU A 12 -5.43 18.85 -0.71
N PRO A 13 -5.30 18.69 -2.05
CA PRO A 13 -4.00 18.41 -2.67
C PRO A 13 -3.03 19.58 -2.51
N ASN A 14 -1.74 19.28 -2.29
CA ASN A 14 -0.69 20.27 -2.45
C ASN A 14 -0.61 20.69 -3.93
N THR A 15 -0.80 21.97 -4.23
CA THR A 15 -0.88 22.48 -5.61
C THR A 15 0.41 22.28 -6.40
N ILE A 16 1.57 22.42 -5.77
CA ILE A 16 2.88 22.21 -6.40
C ILE A 16 3.09 20.73 -6.71
N GLY A 17 2.82 19.85 -5.74
CA GLY A 17 2.95 18.40 -5.92
C GLY A 17 1.95 17.86 -6.95
N PHE A 18 0.73 18.40 -6.98
CA PHE A 18 -0.30 17.97 -7.91
C PHE A 18 0.09 18.22 -9.37
N GLU A 19 0.74 19.34 -9.69
CA GLU A 19 1.21 19.60 -11.05
C GLU A 19 2.25 18.56 -11.52
N VAL A 20 3.11 18.08 -10.61
CA VAL A 20 4.05 17.00 -10.94
C VAL A 20 3.29 15.69 -11.16
N LEU A 21 2.43 15.30 -10.22
CA LEU A 21 1.70 14.04 -10.30
C LEU A 21 0.78 13.97 -11.52
N LYS A 22 0.06 15.05 -11.83
CA LYS A 22 -0.84 15.14 -12.98
C LYS A 22 -0.11 14.90 -14.30
N ASN A 23 1.12 15.38 -14.43
CA ASN A 23 1.87 15.32 -15.69
C ASN A 23 2.73 14.06 -15.84
N TYR A 24 3.14 13.41 -14.74
CA TYR A 24 4.11 12.31 -14.78
C TYR A 24 3.58 10.96 -14.26
N SER A 25 2.43 10.91 -13.59
CA SER A 25 1.83 9.65 -13.15
C SER A 25 1.15 8.91 -14.29
N SER A 26 1.39 7.60 -14.39
CA SER A 26 0.68 6.73 -15.36
C SER A 26 -0.72 6.32 -14.88
N ALA A 27 -0.94 6.28 -13.56
CA ALA A 27 -2.22 5.93 -12.95
C ALA A 27 -2.36 6.54 -11.55
N PHE A 28 -3.60 6.64 -11.08
CA PHE A 28 -3.94 6.93 -9.68
C PHE A 28 -4.81 5.80 -9.15
N VAL A 29 -4.56 5.35 -7.92
CA VAL A 29 -5.27 4.23 -7.30
C VAL A 29 -5.96 4.70 -6.03
N SER A 30 -7.22 4.30 -5.87
CA SER A 30 -7.96 4.43 -4.61
C SER A 30 -7.98 3.07 -3.93
N ALA A 31 -7.42 3.00 -2.71
CA ALA A 31 -7.27 1.77 -1.96
C ALA A 31 -8.03 1.85 -0.64
N PRO A 32 -8.90 0.87 -0.31
CA PRO A 32 -9.51 0.78 1.01
C PRO A 32 -8.49 0.35 2.07
N ASP A 33 -8.75 0.67 3.34
CA ASP A 33 -7.85 0.41 4.48
C ASP A 33 -7.31 -1.03 4.58
N TRP A 34 -8.11 -2.03 4.19
CA TRP A 34 -7.65 -3.42 4.23
C TRP A 34 -6.45 -3.69 3.29
N VAL A 35 -6.27 -2.89 2.24
CA VAL A 35 -5.10 -2.98 1.34
C VAL A 35 -3.84 -2.60 2.11
N SER A 36 -3.87 -1.50 2.88
CA SER A 36 -2.78 -1.11 3.76
C SER A 36 -2.49 -2.21 4.79
N ALA A 37 -3.51 -2.69 5.50
CA ALA A 37 -3.38 -3.75 6.49
C ALA A 37 -2.78 -5.05 5.91
N LYS A 38 -3.15 -5.42 4.67
CA LYS A 38 -2.53 -6.54 3.94
C LYS A 38 -1.04 -6.30 3.70
N GLY A 39 -0.66 -5.11 3.26
CA GLY A 39 0.75 -4.72 3.09
C GLY A 39 1.55 -4.83 4.40
N MET A 40 0.99 -4.36 5.52
CA MET A 40 1.66 -4.41 6.83
C MET A 40 1.98 -5.85 7.23
N ARG A 41 1.03 -6.77 7.01
CA ARG A 41 1.19 -8.20 7.32
C ARG A 41 2.21 -8.87 6.42
N ILE A 42 2.19 -8.59 5.12
CA ILE A 42 3.14 -9.17 4.16
C ILE A 42 4.57 -8.74 4.50
N LEU A 43 4.80 -7.44 4.72
CA LEU A 43 6.12 -6.93 5.08
C LEU A 43 6.59 -7.41 6.46
N GLY A 44 5.66 -7.53 7.42
CA GLY A 44 5.93 -8.01 8.77
C GLY A 44 6.13 -9.54 8.89
N ASN A 45 5.66 -10.30 7.91
CA ASN A 45 5.76 -11.76 7.83
C ASN A 45 6.11 -12.19 6.39
N PRO A 46 7.34 -11.92 5.93
CA PRO A 46 7.73 -12.10 4.55
C PRO A 46 7.97 -13.59 4.21
N LEU A 47 8.10 -13.86 2.91
CA LEU A 47 8.52 -15.18 2.43
C LEU A 47 9.97 -15.47 2.86
N ARG A 48 10.32 -16.77 2.90
CA ARG A 48 11.67 -17.19 3.30
C ARG A 48 12.71 -16.62 2.33
N GLY A 49 13.64 -15.84 2.88
CA GLY A 49 14.75 -15.23 2.14
C GLY A 49 14.60 -13.72 1.98
N ASP A 50 13.38 -13.20 2.14
CA ASP A 50 13.12 -11.77 2.12
C ASP A 50 13.33 -11.16 3.52
N GLU A 51 13.79 -9.91 3.55
CA GLU A 51 13.97 -9.19 4.81
C GLU A 51 12.63 -8.72 5.37
N LYS A 52 12.45 -8.91 6.68
CA LYS A 52 11.28 -8.40 7.39
C LYS A 52 11.36 -6.87 7.50
N VAL A 53 10.26 -6.21 7.17
CA VAL A 53 10.12 -4.76 7.31
C VAL A 53 8.95 -4.44 8.25
N ILE A 54 9.22 -3.63 9.28
CA ILE A 54 8.15 -3.03 10.07
C ILE A 54 7.66 -1.82 9.30
N SER A 55 6.44 -1.90 8.79
CA SER A 55 5.82 -0.87 7.96
C SER A 55 4.45 -0.53 8.51
N GLY A 56 4.24 0.74 8.86
CA GLY A 56 2.98 1.24 9.42
C GLY A 56 1.88 1.36 8.37
N GLU A 57 0.74 1.86 8.82
CA GLU A 57 -0.52 1.93 8.08
C GLU A 57 -0.35 2.73 6.78
N SER A 58 0.26 3.92 6.83
CA SER A 58 0.46 4.74 5.64
C SER A 58 1.61 4.20 4.78
N GLY A 59 2.62 3.62 5.41
CA GLY A 59 3.83 3.12 4.74
C GLY A 59 3.59 1.86 3.91
N ALA A 60 2.73 0.97 4.38
CA ALA A 60 2.58 -0.36 3.79
C ALA A 60 1.60 -0.42 2.61
N VAL A 61 0.81 0.64 2.37
CA VAL A 61 -0.24 0.67 1.33
C VAL A 61 0.29 0.35 -0.06
N THR A 62 1.54 0.70 -0.36
CA THR A 62 2.17 0.47 -1.65
C THR A 62 2.38 -1.03 -1.93
N THR A 63 2.79 -1.79 -0.91
CA THR A 63 2.93 -3.26 -1.01
C THR A 63 1.57 -3.94 -1.11
N GLY A 64 0.62 -3.51 -0.29
CA GLY A 64 -0.76 -3.99 -0.36
C GLY A 64 -1.37 -3.79 -1.75
N ALA A 65 -1.21 -2.59 -2.31
CA ALA A 65 -1.74 -2.25 -3.62
C ALA A 65 -1.11 -3.09 -4.74
N LEU A 66 0.23 -3.24 -4.74
CA LEU A 66 0.91 -4.06 -5.74
C LEU A 66 0.39 -5.50 -5.72
N VAL A 67 0.32 -6.11 -4.53
CA VAL A 67 -0.14 -7.49 -4.39
C VAL A 67 -1.60 -7.62 -4.83
N SER A 68 -2.47 -6.68 -4.45
CA SER A 68 -3.86 -6.66 -4.90
C SER A 68 -4.00 -6.52 -6.42
N ILE A 69 -3.18 -5.70 -7.08
CA ILE A 69 -3.18 -5.54 -8.55
C ILE A 69 -2.72 -6.83 -9.25
N LEU A 70 -1.72 -7.52 -8.67
CA LEU A 70 -1.20 -8.75 -9.23
C LEU A 70 -2.15 -9.94 -9.06
N GLU A 71 -2.86 -10.02 -7.93
CA GLU A 71 -3.71 -11.18 -7.59
C GLU A 71 -5.17 -11.06 -8.06
N SER A 72 -5.71 -9.84 -8.19
CA SER A 72 -7.13 -9.64 -8.50
C SER A 72 -7.40 -9.59 -10.00
N GLU A 73 -8.30 -10.46 -10.49
CA GLU A 73 -8.77 -10.41 -11.88
C GLU A 73 -9.59 -9.14 -12.17
N ASP A 74 -10.25 -8.55 -11.16
CA ASP A 74 -10.96 -7.28 -11.30
C ASP A 74 -10.01 -6.11 -11.63
N LEU A 75 -8.71 -6.27 -11.38
CA LEU A 75 -7.66 -5.26 -11.63
C LEU A 75 -6.78 -5.62 -12.83
N LYS A 76 -7.17 -6.63 -13.62
CA LYS A 76 -6.41 -7.07 -14.80
C LYS A 76 -6.15 -5.93 -15.78
N ASP A 77 -7.15 -5.12 -16.09
CA ASP A 77 -7.00 -3.99 -17.01
C ASP A 77 -5.96 -2.99 -16.51
N LEU A 78 -5.91 -2.73 -15.19
CA LEU A 78 -4.90 -1.86 -14.59
C LEU A 78 -3.51 -2.51 -14.64
N ARG A 79 -3.41 -3.81 -14.34
CA ARG A 79 -2.15 -4.58 -14.42
C ARG A 79 -1.56 -4.53 -15.84
N GLU A 80 -2.40 -4.72 -16.85
CA GLU A 80 -2.02 -4.64 -18.26
C GLU A 80 -1.65 -3.21 -18.68
N ALA A 81 -2.41 -2.20 -18.27
CA ALA A 81 -2.11 -0.80 -18.55
C ALA A 81 -0.76 -0.35 -17.93
N LEU A 82 -0.45 -0.83 -16.73
CA LEU A 82 0.84 -0.60 -16.05
C LEU A 82 1.96 -1.50 -16.58
N LYS A 83 1.66 -2.47 -17.45
CA LYS A 83 2.60 -3.44 -18.02
C LYS A 83 3.36 -4.22 -16.94
N LEU A 84 2.66 -4.58 -15.86
CA LEU A 84 3.23 -5.37 -14.78
C LEU A 84 3.27 -6.85 -15.19
N ASP A 85 4.47 -7.40 -15.22
CA ASP A 85 4.78 -8.77 -15.65
C ASP A 85 5.99 -9.33 -14.87
N GLU A 86 6.43 -10.55 -15.21
CA GLU A 86 7.58 -11.21 -14.59
C GLU A 86 8.94 -10.52 -14.83
N ASN A 87 9.02 -9.58 -15.78
CA ASN A 87 10.22 -8.82 -16.11
C ASN A 87 10.27 -7.47 -15.38
N SER A 88 9.20 -7.11 -14.70
CA SER A 88 9.03 -5.83 -14.03
C SER A 88 9.93 -5.70 -12.80
N LYS A 89 10.53 -4.52 -12.62
CA LYS A 89 11.27 -4.14 -11.40
C LYS A 89 10.51 -3.02 -10.71
N VAL A 90 9.89 -3.33 -9.58
CA VAL A 90 8.99 -2.41 -8.87
C VAL A 90 9.70 -1.82 -7.66
N LEU A 91 9.72 -0.48 -7.57
CA LEU A 91 10.18 0.24 -6.39
C LEU A 91 8.97 0.62 -5.53
N LEU A 92 8.99 0.23 -4.26
CA LEU A 92 8.01 0.61 -3.25
C LEU A 92 8.72 1.35 -2.12
N ILE A 93 8.05 2.36 -1.55
CA ILE A 93 8.58 3.15 -0.43
C ILE A 93 7.70 2.89 0.80
N SER A 94 8.29 2.34 1.85
CA SER A 94 7.70 2.31 3.19
C SER A 94 8.05 3.61 3.91
N THR A 95 7.08 4.52 4.03
CA THR A 95 7.31 5.87 4.57
C THR A 95 7.41 5.92 6.09
N GLU A 96 6.87 4.93 6.80
CA GLU A 96 6.86 4.86 8.26
C GLU A 96 6.96 3.41 8.77
N GLY A 97 7.44 3.25 10.01
CA GLY A 97 7.37 2.01 10.79
C GLY A 97 6.10 1.94 11.64
N ASP A 98 6.17 1.30 12.81
CA ASP A 98 5.09 1.20 13.79
C ASP A 98 4.95 2.47 14.64
N THR A 99 4.61 3.59 14.00
CA THR A 99 4.43 4.91 14.67
C THR A 99 3.33 4.88 15.74
N ASP A 100 2.32 4.01 15.57
CA ASP A 100 1.40 3.55 16.61
C ASP A 100 1.59 2.03 16.85
N PRO A 101 2.39 1.63 17.86
CA PRO A 101 2.70 0.22 18.10
C PRO A 101 1.48 -0.62 18.51
N ASP A 102 0.49 -0.03 19.17
CA ASP A 102 -0.72 -0.75 19.59
C ASP A 102 -1.58 -1.05 18.37
N LYS A 103 -1.81 -0.05 17.52
CA LYS A 103 -2.54 -0.22 16.27
C LYS A 103 -1.85 -1.19 15.32
N TYR A 104 -0.52 -1.10 15.21
CA TYR A 104 0.29 -2.05 14.44
C TYR A 104 0.04 -3.50 14.88
N ARG A 105 0.07 -3.76 16.21
CA ARG A 105 -0.20 -5.10 16.77
C ARG A 105 -1.64 -5.56 16.51
N ASP A 106 -2.61 -4.68 16.64
CA ASP A 106 -4.01 -5.03 16.34
C ASP A 106 -4.20 -5.47 14.88
N ILE A 107 -3.50 -4.81 13.95
CA ILE A 107 -3.55 -5.18 12.53
C ILE A 107 -2.81 -6.49 12.28
N VAL A 108 -1.55 -6.60 12.72
CA VAL A 108 -0.67 -7.71 12.32
C VAL A 108 -0.87 -8.99 13.15
N TRP A 109 -1.37 -8.89 14.38
CA TRP A 109 -1.61 -10.05 15.25
C TRP A 109 -3.10 -10.36 15.38
N ASN A 110 -3.94 -9.35 15.60
CA ASN A 110 -5.37 -9.54 15.90
C ASN A 110 -6.26 -9.49 14.65
N GLY A 111 -5.69 -9.18 13.48
CA GLY A 111 -6.41 -9.24 12.21
C GLY A 111 -7.36 -8.08 11.94
N GLU A 112 -7.17 -6.92 12.58
CA GLU A 112 -7.98 -5.73 12.29
C GLU A 112 -7.88 -5.30 10.81
N CYS A 113 -8.97 -4.79 10.20
CA CYS A 113 -9.03 -4.50 8.77
C CYS A 113 -8.75 -5.76 7.92
N GLN A 114 -9.63 -6.76 8.06
CA GLN A 114 -9.52 -8.02 7.33
C GLN A 114 -9.53 -7.78 5.82
N SER A 115 -8.58 -8.43 5.12
CA SER A 115 -8.56 -8.47 3.66
C SER A 115 -9.77 -9.24 3.13
N LYS A 116 -10.26 -8.85 1.95
CA LYS A 116 -11.25 -9.63 1.20
C LYS A 116 -10.65 -10.90 0.62
#